data_AF-A0A2P9GJE2-F1
#
_entry.id   AF-A0A2P9GJE2-F1
#
_cell.length_a   1.000
_cell.length_b   1.000
_cell.length_c   1.000
_cell.angle_alpha   90.00
_cell.angle_beta   90.00
_cell.angle_gamma   90.00
#
_symmetry.space_group_name_H-M   'P 1'
#
loop_
_entity.id
_entity.type
_entity.pdbx_description
1 polymer ?
#
loop_
_entity_poly.entity_id
_entity_poly.type
_entity_poly.pdbx_seq_one_letter_code
_entity_poly.pdbx_strand_id
1 'polypeptide(L)'
;MNINVIFFFGGSKPICRNTKYRTWYKSVYDIGFSLSSTDMKNTFNVHKLVKDGISTDEMKKIIYAFIKYYDTLKNDLFNEHKTLFIERMKNTQKLDM
;
A
#
# COMPACT_ATOMS: atom_id res chain seq x y z
N MET A 1 -18.85 0.10 20.39
CA MET A 1 -18.96 1.57 20.56
C MET A 1 -18.68 2.25 19.24
N ASN A 2 -19.71 2.74 18.55
CA ASN A 2 -19.55 3.51 17.31
C ASN A 2 -19.33 4.98 17.68
N ILE A 3 -18.06 5.39 17.73
CA ILE A 3 -17.68 6.79 17.98
C ILE A 3 -17.78 7.53 16.64
N ASN A 4 -18.93 8.16 16.39
CA ASN A 4 -19.16 9.06 15.25
C ASN A 4 -18.48 10.42 15.50
N VAL A 5 -17.17 10.53 15.26
CA VAL A 5 -16.46 11.82 15.34
C VAL A 5 -16.37 12.46 13.97
N ILE A 6 -17.19 13.48 13.70
CA ILE A 6 -17.32 14.18 12.41
C ILE A 6 -16.21 15.24 12.23
N PHE A 7 -15.17 14.92 11.47
CA PHE A 7 -14.26 15.87 10.80
C PHE A 7 -14.82 16.31 9.43
N PHE A 8 -14.95 17.62 9.25
CA PHE A 8 -15.29 18.28 7.98
C PHE A 8 -14.01 18.81 7.32
N PHE A 9 -13.58 18.19 6.22
CA PHE A 9 -12.72 18.84 5.24
C PHE A 9 -13.63 19.32 4.10
N GLY A 10 -13.86 20.62 4.00
CA GLY A 10 -14.36 21.29 2.80
C GLY A 10 -15.68 20.76 2.21
N GLY A 11 -16.81 21.29 2.71
CA GLY A 11 -17.98 21.65 1.87
C GLY A 11 -18.66 20.61 0.96
N SER A 12 -18.51 19.31 1.16
CA SER A 12 -19.12 18.29 0.29
C SER A 12 -20.14 17.41 1.03
N LYS A 13 -21.30 17.14 0.39
CA LYS A 13 -22.44 16.33 0.86
C LYS A 13 -22.05 15.00 1.56
N PRO A 14 -22.88 14.48 2.48
CA PRO A 14 -22.50 13.38 3.36
C PRO A 14 -22.51 12.04 2.63
N ILE A 15 -21.35 11.65 2.10
CA ILE A 15 -21.07 10.23 1.83
C ILE A 15 -21.02 9.52 3.19
N CYS A 16 -21.72 8.40 3.35
CA CYS A 16 -21.68 7.62 4.59
C CYS A 16 -20.22 7.33 4.98
N ARG A 17 -19.70 8.01 6.01
CA ARG A 17 -18.29 7.95 6.44
C ARG A 17 -17.72 6.54 6.49
N ASN A 18 -18.52 5.57 6.92
CA ASN A 18 -18.12 4.17 7.07
C ASN A 18 -17.64 3.53 5.76
N THR A 19 -18.22 3.83 4.60
CA THR A 19 -17.80 3.21 3.33
C THR A 19 -16.47 3.79 2.82
N LYS A 20 -16.26 5.10 3.01
CA LYS A 20 -15.00 5.79 2.69
C LYS A 20 -13.84 5.25 3.53
N TYR A 21 -14.00 5.21 4.85
CA TYR A 21 -12.95 4.70 5.76
C TYR A 21 -12.68 3.22 5.53
N ARG A 22 -13.71 2.40 5.29
CA ARG A 22 -13.56 0.97 4.98
C ARG A 22 -12.78 0.74 3.68
N THR A 23 -13.06 1.53 2.65
CA THR A 23 -12.37 1.40 1.35
C THR A 23 -10.90 1.79 1.46
N TRP A 24 -10.60 2.91 2.13
CA TRP A 24 -9.20 3.31 2.34
C TRP A 24 -8.45 2.32 3.24
N TYR A 25 -9.09 1.86 4.32
CA TYR A 25 -8.51 0.85 5.21
C TYR A 25 -8.18 -0.46 4.46
N LYS A 26 -9.08 -0.91 3.59
CA LYS A 26 -8.82 -2.08 2.73
C LYS A 26 -7.64 -1.83 1.79
N SER A 27 -7.58 -0.68 1.13
CA SER A 27 -6.42 -0.32 0.29
C SER A 27 -5.10 -0.34 1.08
N VAL A 28 -5.07 0.23 2.28
CA VAL A 28 -3.87 0.22 3.14
C VAL A 28 -3.48 -1.20 3.54
N TYR A 29 -4.46 -2.06 3.84
CA TYR A 29 -4.24 -3.47 4.12
C TYR A 29 -3.64 -4.20 2.91
N ASP A 30 -4.20 -4.00 1.71
CA ASP A 30 -3.74 -4.63 0.47
C ASP A 30 -2.30 -4.19 0.10
N ILE A 31 -1.96 -2.91 0.34
CA ILE A 31 -0.59 -2.40 0.20
C ILE A 31 0.35 -3.13 1.18
N GLY A 32 -0.02 -3.18 2.46
CA GLY A 32 0.78 -3.84 3.49
C GLY A 32 1.01 -5.32 3.19
N PHE A 33 -0.03 -6.02 2.75
CA PHE A 33 0.06 -7.42 2.34
C PHE A 33 1.02 -7.62 1.16
N SER A 34 0.94 -6.76 0.14
CA SER A 34 1.81 -6.83 -1.04
C SER A 34 3.27 -6.59 -0.69
N LEU A 35 3.55 -5.62 0.20
CA LEU A 35 4.88 -5.36 0.71
C LEU A 35 5.42 -6.53 1.54
N SER A 36 4.63 -7.09 2.47
CA SER A 36 5.04 -8.23 3.29
C SER A 36 5.31 -9.50 2.47
N SER A 37 4.50 -9.76 1.43
CA SER A 37 4.73 -10.86 0.50
C SER A 37 6.05 -10.70 -0.26
N THR A 38 6.35 -9.48 -0.68
CA THR A 38 7.62 -9.12 -1.32
C THR A 38 8.82 -9.32 -0.39
N ASP A 39 8.69 -8.87 0.86
CA ASP A 39 9.70 -9.05 1.90
C ASP A 39 9.99 -10.54 2.12
N MET A 40 8.95 -11.36 2.31
CA MET A 40 9.09 -12.81 2.51
C MET A 40 9.83 -13.49 1.34
N LYS A 41 9.45 -13.16 0.10
CA LYS A 41 10.09 -13.72 -1.11
C LYS A 41 11.56 -13.31 -1.19
N ASN A 42 11.89 -12.06 -0.88
CA ASN A 42 13.26 -11.59 -0.94
C ASN A 42 14.12 -12.20 0.17
N THR A 43 13.61 -12.28 1.40
CA THR A 43 14.30 -12.96 2.52
C THR A 43 14.61 -14.41 2.18
N PHE A 44 13.66 -15.12 1.57
CA PHE A 44 13.88 -16.50 1.12
C PHE A 44 15.00 -16.60 0.09
N ASN A 45 15.01 -15.70 -0.91
CA ASN A 45 16.05 -15.66 -1.94
C ASN A 45 17.43 -15.37 -1.35
N VAL A 46 17.53 -14.36 -0.46
CA VAL A 46 18.79 -14.02 0.22
C VAL A 46 19.30 -15.21 1.03
N HIS A 47 18.43 -15.86 1.79
CA HIS A 47 18.80 -17.04 2.57
C HIS A 47 19.32 -18.19 1.69
N LYS A 48 18.71 -18.42 0.52
CA LYS A 48 19.21 -19.40 -0.46
C LYS A 48 20.60 -19.04 -0.96
N LEU A 49 20.82 -17.78 -1.36
CA LEU A 49 22.11 -17.31 -1.86
C LEU A 49 23.22 -17.39 -0.79
N VAL A 50 22.88 -17.11 0.48
CA VAL A 50 23.81 -17.28 1.60
C VAL A 50 24.21 -18.76 1.77
N LYS A 51 23.26 -19.69 1.62
CA LYS A 51 23.57 -21.13 1.64
C LYS A 51 24.43 -21.58 0.46
N ASP A 52 24.25 -20.95 -0.69
CA ASP A 52 25.01 -21.24 -1.91
C ASP A 52 26.44 -20.63 -1.90
N GLY A 53 26.83 -19.94 -0.82
CA GLY A 53 28.19 -19.43 -0.64
C GLY A 53 28.49 -18.15 -1.42
N ILE A 54 27.48 -17.31 -1.67
CA ILE A 54 27.65 -16.03 -2.37
C ILE A 54 28.64 -15.09 -1.64
N SER A 55 29.34 -14.25 -2.38
CA SER A 55 30.32 -13.32 -1.79
C SER A 55 29.65 -12.18 -1.03
N THR A 56 30.35 -11.61 -0.04
CA THR A 56 29.88 -10.46 0.75
C THR A 56 29.56 -9.24 -0.13
N ASP A 57 30.33 -9.00 -1.20
CA ASP A 57 30.10 -7.84 -2.07
C ASP A 57 28.87 -8.02 -2.98
N GLU A 58 28.58 -9.25 -3.40
CA GLU A 58 27.32 -9.56 -4.09
C GLU A 58 26.12 -9.45 -3.15
N MET A 59 26.23 -9.90 -1.89
CA MET A 59 25.16 -9.69 -0.90
C MET A 59 24.83 -8.22 -0.71
N LYS A 60 25.86 -7.36 -0.59
CA LYS A 60 25.66 -5.90 -0.51
C LYS A 60 24.88 -5.37 -1.72
N LYS A 61 25.27 -5.76 -2.94
CA LYS A 61 24.57 -5.34 -4.18
C LYS A 61 23.10 -5.77 -4.17
N ILE A 62 22.81 -7.00 -3.74
CA ILE A 62 21.44 -7.52 -3.66
C ILE A 62 20.61 -6.72 -2.64
N ILE A 63 21.16 -6.44 -1.45
CA ILE A 63 20.47 -5.64 -0.42
C ILE A 63 20.16 -4.23 -0.93
N TYR A 64 21.13 -3.55 -1.56
CA TYR A 64 20.92 -2.23 -2.15
C TYR A 64 19.87 -2.25 -3.27
N ALA A 65 19.91 -3.26 -4.14
CA ALA A 65 18.92 -3.43 -5.20
C ALA A 65 17.52 -3.65 -4.62
N PHE A 66 17.40 -4.44 -3.55
CA PHE A 66 16.13 -4.69 -2.87
C PHE A 66 15.56 -3.44 -2.21
N ILE A 67 16.36 -2.67 -1.48
CA ILE A 67 15.91 -1.42 -0.84
C ILE A 67 15.35 -0.45 -1.90
N LYS A 68 16.09 -0.27 -3.00
CA LYS A 68 15.65 0.58 -4.10
C LYS A 68 14.33 0.10 -4.72
N TYR A 69 14.23 -1.20 -4.97
CA TYR A 69 13.01 -1.81 -5.48
C TYR A 69 11.82 -1.63 -4.52
N TYR A 70 12.06 -1.79 -3.22
CA TYR A 70 11.03 -1.65 -2.20
C TYR A 70 10.49 -0.22 -2.11
N ASP A 71 11.36 0.78 -2.18
CA ASP A 71 10.97 2.20 -2.21
C ASP A 71 10.10 2.52 -3.43
N THR A 72 10.48 2.00 -4.61
CA THR A 72 9.67 2.15 -5.83
C THR A 72 8.32 1.47 -5.68
N LEU A 73 8.29 0.20 -5.26
CA LEU A 73 7.07 -0.58 -5.09
C LEU A 73 6.08 0.10 -4.12
N LYS A 74 6.59 0.61 -2.98
CA LYS A 74 5.77 1.32 -2.00
C LYS A 74 5.10 2.55 -2.58
N ASN A 75 5.84 3.34 -3.37
CA ASN A 75 5.30 4.56 -3.99
C ASN A 75 4.27 4.22 -5.07
N ASP A 76 4.54 3.22 -5.91
CA ASP A 76 3.64 2.79 -6.97
C ASP A 76 2.32 2.28 -6.41
N LEU A 77 2.38 1.37 -5.42
CA LEU A 77 1.19 0.84 -4.74
C LEU A 77 0.37 1.95 -4.07
N PHE A 78 1.03 2.89 -3.40
CA PHE A 78 0.34 4.02 -2.79
C PHE A 78 -0.39 4.88 -3.83
N ASN A 79 0.26 5.20 -4.95
CA ASN A 79 -0.30 6.02 -6.01
C ASN A 79 -1.46 5.33 -6.73
N GLU A 80 -1.35 4.03 -6.99
CA GLU A 80 -2.40 3.22 -7.60
C GLU A 80 -3.66 3.22 -6.70
N HIS A 81 -3.51 2.82 -5.44
CA HIS A 81 -4.63 2.76 -4.51
C HIS A 81 -5.23 4.14 -4.22
N LYS A 82 -4.42 5.21 -4.20
CA LYS A 82 -4.90 6.59 -4.07
C LYS A 82 -5.74 6.98 -5.28
N THR A 83 -5.32 6.63 -6.49
CA THR A 83 -6.05 6.92 -7.73
C THR A 83 -7.40 6.22 -7.74
N LEU A 84 -7.42 4.91 -7.46
CA LEU A 84 -8.65 4.12 -7.34
C LEU A 84 -9.60 4.68 -6.27
N PHE A 85 -9.06 5.14 -5.15
CA PHE A 85 -9.86 5.75 -4.10
C PHE A 85 -10.51 7.05 -4.56
N ILE A 86 -9.76 7.94 -5.22
CA ILE A 86 -10.30 9.21 -5.76
C ILE A 86 -11.37 8.95 -6.81
N GLU A 87 -11.16 7.99 -7.71
CA GLU A 87 -12.13 7.64 -8.75
C GLU A 87 -13.44 7.13 -8.15
N ARG A 88 -13.37 6.23 -7.17
CA ARG A 88 -14.55 5.74 -6.44
C ARG A 88 -15.32 6.87 -5.76
N MET A 89 -14.62 7.80 -5.14
CA MET A 89 -15.24 8.97 -4.49
C MET A 89 -15.98 9.87 -5.48
N LYS A 90 -15.41 10.11 -6.68
CA LYS A 90 -16.08 10.87 -7.76
C LYS A 90 -17.32 10.15 -8.28
N ASN A 91 -17.26 8.83 -8.45
CA ASN A 91 -18.39 8.04 -8.93
C ASN A 91 -19.56 8.00 -7.93
N THR A 92 -19.29 7.96 -6.62
CA THR A 92 -20.35 8.11 -5.60
C THR A 92 -21.04 9.46 -5.68
N GLN A 93 -20.27 10.56 -5.80
CA GLN A 93 -20.85 11.91 -5.92
C GLN A 93 -21.76 12.09 -7.14
N LYS A 94 -21.48 11.38 -8.25
CA LYS A 94 -22.29 11.41 -9.47
C LYS A 94 -23.60 10.62 -9.34
N LEU A 95 -23.64 9.59 -8.49
CA LEU A 95 -24.85 8.80 -8.20
C LEU A 95 -25.78 9.49 -7.18
N ASP A 96 -25.23 10.38 -6.35
CA ASP A 96 -25.99 11.19 -5.37
C ASP A 96 -26.57 12.50 -5.97
N MET A 97 -26.44 12.69 -7.28
CA MET A 97 -26.99 13.83 -8.05
C MET A 97 -28.22 13.40 -8.85
#